data_AF-F9GA13-F1
#
_entry.id   AF-F9GA13-F1
#
_cell.length_a   1.000
_cell.length_b   1.000
_cell.length_c   1.000
_cell.angle_alpha   90.00
_cell.angle_beta   90.00
_cell.angle_gamma   90.00
#
_symmetry.space_group_name_H-M   'P 1'
#
loop_
_entity.id
_entity.type
_entity.pdbx_description
1 polymer ?
#
loop_
_entity_poly.entity_id
_entity_poly.type
_entity_poly.pdbx_seq_one_letter_code
_entity_poly.pdbx_strand_id
1 'polypeptide(L)'
;MRSYTLLALAGPLAVSAASGSGHSTRYWDCCKPSCSWSGKAAVNAPALTCDNKDNPISNTNAVSGCEGGGSAYACTNYSPWAVNDDLAYGFAATKISGGSESSWCCACYAMTFTSGPVKGKTMIVQSTNTGGDLGDNHFDLMMPGGGVGIFDGCTSQFGNALGGAQYGGISSRSECDSFPELLKDGCHWRFDWFKNTDNPDFTFEQVQCPKALLDISGCKRDDDSSFPAFKGDTSASKPQPSSPAKKTTSVAAAAQPQKTKDSVPAVQEPSTKDAEKPEPTKPAEKPSAIEVEKPQADKPAATKPTATKPAQPDDKPKTTQKVRGTKTRGSCPANTDTTAKASVVPVYYQCGGSKSAYPNGNLPCASGSKCVKQNEYYSQCVPN
;
A
#
# COMPACT_ATOMS: atom_id res chain seq x y z
N MET A 1 53.75 -5.85 38.56
CA MET A 1 52.44 -6.52 38.47
C MET A 1 52.25 -6.98 37.03
N ARG A 2 51.64 -8.15 36.75
CA ARG A 2 51.34 -8.58 35.38
C ARG A 2 49.90 -8.19 35.05
N SER A 3 49.72 -7.23 34.14
CA SER A 3 48.39 -6.89 33.63
C SER A 3 47.93 -7.96 32.65
N TYR A 4 46.86 -8.67 32.99
CA TYR A 4 46.17 -9.57 32.06
C TYR A 4 45.08 -8.79 31.34
N THR A 5 45.31 -8.45 30.07
CA THR A 5 44.28 -7.87 29.21
C THR A 5 43.24 -8.95 28.91
N LEU A 6 42.03 -8.82 29.50
CA LEU A 6 40.91 -9.67 29.09
C LEU A 6 40.47 -9.27 27.68
N LEU A 7 40.78 -10.12 26.70
CA LEU A 7 40.07 -10.10 25.42
C LEU A 7 38.65 -10.65 25.66
N ALA A 8 37.67 -9.75 25.74
CA ALA A 8 36.28 -10.14 25.66
C ALA A 8 35.98 -10.61 24.22
N LEU A 9 35.88 -11.93 24.02
CA LEU A 9 35.35 -12.45 22.75
C LEU A 9 33.86 -12.12 22.68
N ALA A 10 33.54 -11.03 21.99
CA ALA A 10 32.20 -10.80 21.47
C ALA A 10 31.91 -11.88 20.41
N GLY A 11 31.28 -12.97 20.83
CA GLY A 11 30.68 -13.92 19.90
C GLY A 11 29.61 -13.22 19.04
N PRO A 12 29.32 -13.72 17.83
CA PRO A 12 28.29 -13.13 17.00
C PRO A 12 26.95 -13.13 17.75
N LEU A 13 26.34 -11.95 17.89
CA LEU A 13 24.98 -11.83 18.38
C LEU A 13 24.07 -12.59 17.42
N ALA A 14 23.45 -13.67 17.91
CA ALA A 14 22.49 -14.43 17.14
C ALA A 14 21.24 -13.58 16.92
N VAL A 15 21.13 -12.97 15.73
CA VAL A 15 19.94 -12.23 15.32
C VAL A 15 18.83 -13.24 15.06
N SER A 16 17.92 -13.39 16.02
CA SER A 16 16.73 -14.23 15.86
C SER A 16 15.84 -13.66 14.75
N ALA A 17 15.73 -14.39 13.64
CA ALA A 17 14.78 -14.09 12.58
C ALA A 17 13.35 -14.07 13.15
N ALA A 18 12.61 -12.99 12.93
CA ALA A 18 11.21 -12.94 13.36
C ALA A 18 10.39 -13.96 12.56
N SER A 19 9.65 -14.82 13.26
CA SER A 19 8.90 -15.91 12.66
C SER A 19 7.70 -16.31 13.52
N GLY A 20 6.69 -16.91 12.92
CA GLY A 20 5.53 -17.44 13.64
C GLY A 20 4.33 -17.68 12.73
N SER A 21 3.14 -17.75 13.34
CA SER A 21 1.87 -17.62 12.62
C SER A 21 1.43 -16.15 12.59
N GLY A 22 0.65 -15.77 11.57
CA GLY A 22 0.08 -14.44 11.41
C GLY A 22 -1.21 -14.44 10.60
N HIS A 23 -1.90 -13.30 10.65
CA HIS A 23 -3.15 -13.04 9.92
C HIS A 23 -2.92 -11.98 8.84
N SER A 24 -3.62 -12.09 7.71
CA SER A 24 -3.54 -11.07 6.64
C SER A 24 -4.82 -10.27 6.48
N THR A 25 -4.66 -9.05 5.99
CA THR A 25 -5.72 -8.29 5.32
C THR A 25 -5.21 -7.81 3.96
N ARG A 26 -5.97 -6.95 3.29
CA ARG A 26 -5.63 -6.35 2.00
C ARG A 26 -5.96 -4.87 2.03
N TYR A 27 -5.07 -4.03 1.51
CA TYR A 27 -5.31 -2.59 1.38
C TYR A 27 -4.61 -1.95 0.18
N TRP A 28 -5.10 -0.77 -0.18
CA TRP A 28 -4.40 0.22 -1.00
C TRP A 28 -5.01 1.61 -0.72
N ASP A 29 -4.41 2.35 0.20
CA ASP A 29 -4.82 3.69 0.66
C ASP A 29 -4.17 4.84 -0.16
N CYS A 30 -3.19 4.50 -0.99
CA CYS A 30 -2.27 5.39 -1.71
C CYS A 30 -1.38 6.28 -0.80
N CYS A 31 -1.43 6.13 0.53
CA CYS A 31 -0.70 6.97 1.46
C CYS A 31 0.82 6.77 1.34
N LYS A 32 1.61 7.78 1.76
CA LYS A 32 3.04 7.61 2.00
C LYS A 32 3.27 6.50 3.05
N PRO A 33 3.94 5.38 2.69
CA PRO A 33 4.19 4.28 3.64
C PRO A 33 5.07 4.72 4.81
N SER A 34 4.83 4.19 6.03
CA SER A 34 5.51 4.70 7.24
C SER A 34 7.04 4.55 7.21
N CYS A 35 7.57 3.54 6.53
CA CYS A 35 9.01 3.31 6.38
C CYS A 35 9.68 4.25 5.34
N SER A 36 8.90 5.11 4.69
CA SER A 36 9.39 6.18 3.80
C SER A 36 9.84 7.45 4.54
N TRP A 37 9.69 7.49 5.86
CA TRP A 37 10.21 8.57 6.69
C TRP A 37 11.64 8.27 7.16
N SER A 38 12.52 9.29 7.13
CA SER A 38 13.90 9.16 7.61
C SER A 38 13.95 8.80 9.10
N GLY A 39 14.92 7.96 9.49
CA GLY A 39 15.17 7.59 10.89
C GLY A 39 14.24 6.50 11.47
N LYS A 40 13.37 5.89 10.65
CA LYS A 40 12.49 4.78 11.09
C LYS A 40 13.24 3.49 11.41
N ALA A 41 14.30 3.17 10.66
CA ALA A 41 15.14 2.00 10.84
C ALA A 41 16.59 2.26 10.36
N ALA A 42 17.50 1.32 10.62
CA ALA A 42 18.85 1.29 10.07
C ALA A 42 18.82 0.74 8.63
N VAL A 43 18.81 1.65 7.65
CA VAL A 43 18.64 1.38 6.22
C VAL A 43 19.52 2.32 5.38
N ASN A 44 19.91 1.87 4.18
CA ASN A 44 20.66 2.69 3.20
C ASN A 44 19.92 3.98 2.79
N ALA A 45 18.60 3.90 2.68
CA ALA A 45 17.66 4.98 2.37
C ALA A 45 16.26 4.54 2.84
N PRO A 46 15.34 5.45 3.22
CA PRO A 46 13.94 5.10 3.49
C PRO A 46 13.24 4.53 2.26
N ALA A 47 12.10 3.86 2.47
CA ALA A 47 11.27 3.37 1.36
C ALA A 47 10.87 4.51 0.40
N LEU A 48 11.03 4.27 -0.90
CA LEU A 48 10.68 5.21 -1.96
C LEU A 48 9.20 5.66 -1.88
N THR A 49 8.94 6.87 -2.34
CA THR A 49 7.59 7.44 -2.52
C THR A 49 7.49 8.10 -3.89
N CYS A 50 6.28 8.29 -4.38
CA CYS A 50 6.03 8.87 -5.69
C CYS A 50 5.09 10.08 -5.63
N ASP A 51 5.12 10.90 -6.67
CA ASP A 51 4.16 11.99 -6.87
C ASP A 51 2.82 11.45 -7.40
N ASN A 52 1.90 12.37 -7.70
CA ASN A 52 0.56 12.01 -8.20
C ASN A 52 0.52 11.54 -9.67
N LYS A 53 1.68 11.30 -10.28
CA LYS A 53 1.89 10.75 -11.64
C LYS A 53 2.88 9.58 -11.63
N ASP A 54 3.15 9.01 -10.46
CA ASP A 54 4.12 7.95 -10.20
C ASP A 54 5.60 8.31 -10.48
N ASN A 55 5.96 9.61 -10.52
CA ASN A 55 7.37 10.02 -10.56
C ASN A 55 7.98 9.92 -9.15
N PRO A 56 9.09 9.17 -8.95
CA PRO A 56 9.63 8.99 -7.61
C PRO A 56 10.26 10.25 -6.99
N ILE A 57 10.02 10.44 -5.69
CA ILE A 57 10.40 11.60 -4.89
C ILE A 57 11.61 11.25 -4.01
N SER A 58 12.72 11.97 -4.19
CA SER A 58 13.91 11.87 -3.35
C SER A 58 13.82 12.66 -2.03
N ASN A 59 12.85 13.56 -1.89
CA ASN A 59 12.58 14.28 -0.65
C ASN A 59 11.81 13.41 0.35
N THR A 60 12.54 12.69 1.21
CA THR A 60 11.96 11.85 2.28
C THR A 60 11.13 12.64 3.31
N ASN A 61 11.24 13.96 3.34
CA ASN A 61 10.41 14.86 4.17
C ASN A 61 9.16 15.39 3.46
N ALA A 62 8.87 14.95 2.22
CA ALA A 62 7.62 15.28 1.55
C ALA A 62 6.41 14.72 2.33
N VAL A 63 5.39 15.56 2.52
CA VAL A 63 4.18 15.27 3.31
C VAL A 63 3.29 14.26 2.57
N SER A 64 2.65 13.34 3.30
CA SER A 64 1.79 12.30 2.71
C SER A 64 0.61 12.89 1.95
N GLY A 65 0.23 12.33 0.80
CA GLY A 65 -0.99 12.71 0.09
C GLY A 65 -2.29 12.46 0.86
N CYS A 66 -2.22 11.70 1.96
CA CYS A 66 -3.29 11.52 2.95
C CYS A 66 -3.33 12.62 4.02
N GLU A 67 -2.37 13.55 4.01
CA GLU A 67 -2.32 14.74 4.86
C GLU A 67 -2.64 15.99 4.04
N GLY A 68 -3.20 17.02 4.69
CA GLY A 68 -3.66 18.24 4.01
C GLY A 68 -2.55 19.00 3.28
N GLY A 69 -2.57 18.96 1.95
CA GLY A 69 -1.57 19.64 1.10
C GLY A 69 -0.29 18.85 0.85
N GLY A 70 -0.27 17.55 1.19
CA GLY A 70 0.84 16.67 0.84
C GLY A 70 0.89 16.28 -0.64
N SER A 71 1.97 15.59 -1.00
CA SER A 71 2.29 15.25 -2.40
C SER A 71 3.07 13.95 -2.58
N ALA A 72 3.40 13.24 -1.49
CA ALA A 72 4.06 11.95 -1.53
C ALA A 72 3.07 10.81 -1.28
N TYR A 73 3.07 9.83 -2.17
CA TYR A 73 2.17 8.69 -2.21
C TYR A 73 2.96 7.38 -2.23
N ALA A 74 2.28 6.25 -2.03
CA ALA A 74 2.80 4.95 -2.41
C ALA A 74 3.05 4.92 -3.94
N CYS A 75 4.19 4.39 -4.36
CA CYS A 75 4.46 4.17 -5.78
C CYS A 75 3.60 3.00 -6.30
N THR A 76 3.09 3.09 -7.53
CA THR A 76 2.19 2.07 -8.10
C THR A 76 2.88 0.71 -8.23
N ASN A 77 4.20 0.71 -8.40
CA ASN A 77 5.05 -0.48 -8.41
C ASN A 77 5.22 -1.19 -7.05
N TYR A 78 4.63 -0.67 -5.96
CA TYR A 78 4.40 -1.44 -4.72
C TYR A 78 3.21 -2.42 -4.86
N SER A 79 2.64 -2.54 -6.06
CA SER A 79 1.75 -3.64 -6.45
C SER A 79 2.41 -5.01 -6.30
N PRO A 80 1.65 -6.06 -5.95
CA PRO A 80 2.14 -7.43 -5.88
C PRO A 80 2.16 -8.09 -7.27
N TRP A 81 3.03 -9.09 -7.46
CA TRP A 81 3.11 -9.84 -8.72
C TRP A 81 3.44 -11.32 -8.50
N ALA A 82 3.07 -12.15 -9.48
CA ALA A 82 3.46 -13.56 -9.53
C ALA A 82 4.87 -13.70 -10.10
N VAL A 83 5.74 -14.44 -9.41
CA VAL A 83 7.02 -14.92 -9.96
C VAL A 83 6.75 -16.19 -10.77
N ASN A 84 6.07 -17.14 -10.14
CA ASN A 84 5.55 -18.35 -10.75
C ASN A 84 4.21 -18.72 -10.08
N ASP A 85 3.65 -19.86 -10.45
CA ASP A 85 2.34 -20.29 -10.01
C ASP A 85 2.23 -20.47 -8.48
N ASP A 86 3.33 -20.73 -7.77
CA ASP A 86 3.37 -20.97 -6.31
C ASP A 86 4.14 -19.91 -5.50
N LEU A 87 4.86 -19.00 -6.17
CA LEU A 87 5.58 -17.87 -5.54
C LEU A 87 5.11 -16.51 -6.08
N ALA A 88 4.74 -15.61 -5.17
CA ALA A 88 4.53 -14.18 -5.45
C ALA A 88 5.50 -13.29 -4.65
N TYR A 89 5.71 -12.07 -5.12
CA TYR A 89 6.37 -11.00 -4.38
C TYR A 89 5.44 -9.79 -4.22
N GLY A 90 5.67 -8.96 -3.21
CA GLY A 90 4.92 -7.72 -3.01
C GLY A 90 5.33 -6.97 -1.74
N PHE A 91 4.42 -6.15 -1.23
CA PHE A 91 4.68 -5.24 -0.12
C PHE A 91 3.54 -5.31 0.92
N ALA A 92 3.83 -4.90 2.16
CA ALA A 92 2.86 -4.96 3.25
C ALA A 92 3.03 -3.84 4.28
N ALA A 93 1.94 -3.50 4.95
CA ALA A 93 2.00 -2.92 6.28
C ALA A 93 2.13 -4.05 7.31
N THR A 94 3.07 -3.95 8.26
CA THR A 94 3.30 -5.03 9.23
C THR A 94 3.18 -4.58 10.67
N LYS A 95 2.69 -5.48 11.51
CA LYS A 95 2.64 -5.35 12.97
C LYS A 95 3.15 -6.67 13.56
N ILE A 96 4.41 -6.72 13.98
CA ILE A 96 5.07 -7.97 14.39
C ILE A 96 5.26 -7.98 15.91
N SER A 97 4.88 -9.08 16.56
CA SER A 97 4.94 -9.23 18.02
C SER A 97 6.38 -9.07 18.54
N GLY A 98 6.54 -8.30 19.62
CA GLY A 98 7.86 -7.95 20.18
C GLY A 98 8.71 -7.00 19.32
N GLY A 99 8.26 -6.61 18.13
CA GLY A 99 8.97 -5.72 17.21
C GLY A 99 8.62 -4.24 17.34
N SER A 100 9.26 -3.42 16.51
CA SER A 100 8.89 -2.03 16.25
C SER A 100 9.27 -1.64 14.81
N GLU A 101 8.95 -0.42 14.38
CA GLU A 101 9.34 0.06 13.04
C GLU A 101 10.85 -0.07 12.78
N SER A 102 11.69 0.06 13.82
CA SER A 102 13.14 -0.11 13.68
C SER A 102 13.57 -1.54 13.37
N SER A 103 12.77 -2.56 13.72
CA SER A 103 13.04 -3.96 13.45
C SER A 103 12.36 -4.48 12.17
N TRP A 104 11.16 -3.98 11.82
CA TRP A 104 10.44 -4.47 10.62
C TRP A 104 10.58 -3.58 9.39
N CYS A 105 10.81 -2.27 9.49
CA CYS A 105 10.87 -1.43 8.29
C CYS A 105 11.96 -1.90 7.31
N CYS A 106 11.53 -2.10 6.07
CA CYS A 106 12.29 -2.65 4.94
C CYS A 106 12.86 -4.06 5.13
N ALA A 107 12.45 -4.79 6.16
CA ALA A 107 12.71 -6.23 6.28
C ALA A 107 11.79 -7.00 5.32
N CYS A 108 12.24 -8.19 4.89
CA CYS A 108 11.43 -9.09 4.08
C CYS A 108 11.05 -10.35 4.85
N TYR A 109 9.87 -10.87 4.54
CA TYR A 109 9.28 -12.03 5.20
C TYR A 109 8.75 -12.99 4.15
N ALA A 110 9.23 -14.23 4.17
CA ALA A 110 8.66 -15.31 3.40
C ALA A 110 7.47 -15.88 4.18
N MET A 111 6.26 -15.66 3.69
CA MET A 111 5.02 -16.17 4.27
C MET A 111 4.44 -17.30 3.42
N THR A 112 3.98 -18.37 4.05
CA THR A 112 3.28 -19.50 3.41
C THR A 112 1.86 -19.58 3.94
N PHE A 113 0.87 -19.46 3.04
CA PHE A 113 -0.54 -19.41 3.44
C PHE A 113 -1.03 -20.74 4.00
N THR A 114 -1.74 -20.72 5.12
CA THR A 114 -2.24 -21.90 5.84
C THR A 114 -3.75 -22.09 5.71
N SER A 115 -4.50 -21.07 5.24
CA SER A 115 -5.93 -21.12 4.92
C SER A 115 -6.24 -20.48 3.55
N GLY A 116 -7.51 -20.53 3.13
CA GLY A 116 -7.98 -20.01 1.84
C GLY A 116 -7.57 -20.82 0.58
N PRO A 117 -8.06 -20.43 -0.62
CA PRO A 117 -7.69 -21.09 -1.90
C PRO A 117 -6.22 -20.98 -2.31
N VAL A 118 -5.42 -20.17 -1.61
CA VAL A 118 -3.96 -20.01 -1.83
C VAL A 118 -3.12 -20.86 -0.88
N LYS A 119 -3.73 -21.67 -0.02
CA LYS A 119 -3.04 -22.52 0.98
C LYS A 119 -1.89 -23.31 0.36
N GLY A 120 -0.71 -23.21 0.97
CA GLY A 120 0.53 -23.85 0.52
C GLY A 120 1.37 -23.02 -0.45
N LYS A 121 0.83 -21.92 -1.02
CA LYS A 121 1.62 -20.96 -1.80
C LYS A 121 2.42 -20.04 -0.91
N THR A 122 3.52 -19.53 -1.45
CA THR A 122 4.43 -18.61 -0.76
C THR A 122 4.33 -17.22 -1.35
N MET A 123 4.35 -16.20 -0.49
CA MET A 123 4.59 -14.81 -0.88
C MET A 123 5.82 -14.30 -0.10
N ILE A 124 6.72 -13.57 -0.75
CA ILE A 124 7.73 -12.78 -0.02
C ILE A 124 7.31 -11.32 -0.08
N VAL A 125 7.12 -10.72 1.09
CA VAL A 125 6.73 -9.32 1.22
C VAL A 125 7.82 -8.50 1.89
N GLN A 126 8.05 -7.29 1.39
CA GLN A 126 8.82 -6.28 2.13
C GLN A 126 7.87 -5.40 2.94
N SER A 127 8.21 -5.18 4.22
CA SER A 127 7.49 -4.24 5.06
C SER A 127 7.83 -2.80 4.69
N THR A 128 6.87 -2.04 4.15
CA THR A 128 7.01 -0.60 3.82
C THR A 128 6.17 0.29 4.72
N ASN A 129 5.23 -0.27 5.48
CA ASN A 129 4.30 0.48 6.32
C ASN A 129 4.08 -0.23 7.68
N THR A 130 3.39 0.44 8.60
CA THR A 130 2.98 -0.10 9.91
C THR A 130 1.47 -0.05 10.03
N GLY A 131 0.84 -1.21 10.25
CA GLY A 131 -0.56 -1.29 10.65
C GLY A 131 -0.71 -0.95 12.13
N GLY A 132 -1.06 0.31 12.42
CA GLY A 132 -1.12 0.82 13.80
C GLY A 132 -2.30 0.28 14.62
N ASP A 133 -3.37 -0.09 13.93
CA ASP A 133 -4.65 -0.61 14.39
C ASP A 133 -4.74 -2.15 14.40
N LEU A 134 -3.72 -2.82 13.85
CA LEU A 134 -3.73 -4.25 13.60
C LEU A 134 -3.25 -5.08 14.81
N GLY A 135 -3.58 -6.38 14.80
CA GLY A 135 -3.16 -7.34 15.81
C GLY A 135 -1.67 -7.73 15.70
N ASP A 136 -1.19 -8.49 16.69
CA ASP A 136 0.16 -9.04 16.66
C ASP A 136 0.33 -10.07 15.51
N ASN A 137 1.47 -9.98 14.83
CA ASN A 137 1.81 -10.73 13.60
C ASN A 137 0.84 -10.52 12.43
N HIS A 138 0.21 -9.34 12.35
CA HIS A 138 -0.68 -8.99 11.24
C HIS A 138 0.12 -8.37 10.08
N PHE A 139 -0.16 -8.84 8.86
CA PHE A 139 0.41 -8.32 7.61
C PHE A 139 -0.72 -7.86 6.68
N ASP A 140 -0.89 -6.55 6.54
CA ASP A 140 -1.85 -5.96 5.61
C ASP A 140 -1.21 -5.86 4.23
N LEU A 141 -1.67 -6.69 3.29
CA LEU A 141 -1.01 -6.87 2.01
C LEU A 141 -1.38 -5.73 1.05
N MET A 142 -0.38 -5.02 0.53
CA MET A 142 -0.59 -3.99 -0.49
C MET A 142 -1.08 -4.68 -1.77
N MET A 143 -2.31 -4.39 -2.17
CA MET A 143 -2.86 -4.80 -3.47
C MET A 143 -3.88 -3.76 -3.95
N PRO A 144 -3.71 -3.16 -5.13
CA PRO A 144 -4.63 -2.14 -5.63
C PRO A 144 -6.08 -2.65 -5.64
N GLY A 145 -6.99 -1.86 -5.07
CA GLY A 145 -8.39 -2.26 -4.91
C GLY A 145 -8.63 -3.24 -3.75
N GLY A 146 -7.68 -3.42 -2.83
CA GLY A 146 -7.89 -4.09 -1.53
C GLY A 146 -8.81 -3.31 -0.57
N GLY A 147 -8.99 -2.01 -0.80
CA GLY A 147 -9.75 -1.09 0.07
C GLY A 147 -8.82 -0.02 0.65
N VAL A 148 -9.34 1.19 0.84
CA VAL A 148 -8.55 2.33 1.36
C VAL A 148 -8.43 2.33 2.89
N GLY A 149 -9.30 1.60 3.58
CA GLY A 149 -9.29 1.52 5.04
C GLY A 149 -9.62 2.85 5.71
N ILE A 150 -8.75 3.32 6.60
CA ILE A 150 -8.97 4.54 7.41
C ILE A 150 -8.75 5.83 6.60
N PHE A 151 -7.87 5.81 5.59
CA PHE A 151 -7.43 7.01 4.86
C PHE A 151 -7.62 6.83 3.35
N ASP A 152 -8.12 7.86 2.66
CA ASP A 152 -8.20 7.87 1.19
C ASP A 152 -7.24 8.92 0.60
N GLY A 153 -6.00 8.50 0.36
CA GLY A 153 -5.07 9.27 -0.47
C GLY A 153 -5.28 9.05 -1.97
N CYS A 154 -6.05 8.04 -2.38
CA CYS A 154 -6.23 7.72 -3.78
C CYS A 154 -7.09 8.79 -4.49
N THR A 155 -8.11 9.31 -3.81
CA THR A 155 -8.89 10.47 -4.29
C THR A 155 -8.02 11.72 -4.49
N SER A 156 -7.00 11.96 -3.65
CA SER A 156 -6.08 13.09 -3.85
C SER A 156 -4.99 12.81 -4.88
N GLN A 157 -4.55 11.55 -5.04
CA GLN A 157 -3.57 11.14 -6.04
C GLN A 157 -4.15 11.23 -7.45
N PHE A 158 -5.27 10.55 -7.72
CA PHE A 158 -5.81 10.37 -9.07
C PHE A 158 -6.95 11.33 -9.41
N GLY A 159 -7.47 12.09 -8.44
CA GLY A 159 -8.63 12.97 -8.59
C GLY A 159 -9.98 12.26 -8.44
N ASN A 160 -9.98 10.94 -8.24
CA ASN A 160 -11.15 10.12 -7.94
C ASN A 160 -10.74 8.92 -7.08
N ALA A 161 -11.69 8.41 -6.27
CA ALA A 161 -11.51 7.15 -5.57
C ALA A 161 -11.34 5.98 -6.57
N LEU A 162 -10.63 4.93 -6.16
CA LEU A 162 -10.43 3.72 -6.98
C LEU A 162 -11.69 2.83 -7.07
N GLY A 163 -12.71 3.10 -6.26
CA GLY A 163 -13.93 2.29 -6.19
C GLY A 163 -13.83 1.10 -5.22
N GLY A 164 -14.89 0.29 -5.19
CA GLY A 164 -15.07 -0.77 -4.20
C GLY A 164 -15.51 -0.28 -2.82
N ALA A 165 -15.58 -1.19 -1.86
CA ALA A 165 -15.87 -0.89 -0.46
C ALA A 165 -14.65 -0.29 0.27
N GLN A 166 -14.87 0.56 1.27
CA GLN A 166 -13.81 1.18 2.07
C GLN A 166 -12.83 0.15 2.66
N TYR A 167 -13.36 -0.94 3.21
CA TYR A 167 -12.60 -2.10 3.68
C TYR A 167 -12.91 -3.30 2.78
N GLY A 168 -11.89 -4.07 2.39
CA GLY A 168 -12.03 -5.24 1.49
C GLY A 168 -12.15 -4.89 0.00
N GLY A 169 -12.43 -3.63 -0.34
CA GLY A 169 -12.24 -3.07 -1.68
C GLY A 169 -13.24 -3.55 -2.71
N ILE A 170 -12.76 -3.74 -3.95
CA ILE A 170 -13.59 -4.18 -5.08
C ILE A 170 -14.04 -5.64 -4.94
N SER A 171 -15.12 -6.00 -5.62
CA SER A 171 -15.75 -7.33 -5.48
C SER A 171 -15.38 -8.32 -6.59
N SER A 172 -15.03 -7.83 -7.78
CA SER A 172 -14.87 -8.60 -9.01
C SER A 172 -13.67 -8.14 -9.84
N ARG A 173 -13.05 -9.06 -10.58
CA ARG A 173 -11.84 -8.79 -11.40
C ARG A 173 -12.05 -7.68 -12.45
N SER A 174 -13.27 -7.52 -12.94
CA SER A 174 -13.67 -6.50 -13.92
C SER A 174 -13.70 -5.07 -13.36
N GLU A 175 -13.81 -4.87 -12.04
CA GLU A 175 -13.72 -3.53 -11.44
C GLU A 175 -12.31 -2.94 -11.59
N CYS A 176 -11.28 -3.78 -11.82
CA CYS A 176 -9.93 -3.33 -12.16
C CYS A 176 -9.86 -2.59 -13.50
N ASP A 177 -10.78 -2.81 -14.44
CA ASP A 177 -10.68 -2.25 -15.79
C ASP A 177 -10.80 -0.71 -15.78
N SER A 178 -11.44 -0.15 -14.75
CA SER A 178 -11.56 1.30 -14.47
C SER A 178 -10.40 1.91 -13.66
N PHE A 179 -9.40 1.14 -13.24
CA PHE A 179 -8.29 1.67 -12.44
C PHE A 179 -7.30 2.49 -13.29
N PRO A 180 -6.50 3.39 -12.66
CA PRO A 180 -5.29 3.93 -13.28
C PRO A 180 -4.41 2.79 -13.83
N GLU A 181 -3.90 2.93 -15.05
CA GLU A 181 -3.34 1.80 -15.81
C GLU A 181 -2.24 1.03 -15.06
N LEU A 182 -1.33 1.73 -14.38
CA LEU A 182 -0.23 1.14 -13.61
C LEU A 182 -0.69 0.31 -12.39
N LEU A 183 -1.94 0.49 -11.93
CA LEU A 183 -2.51 -0.28 -10.83
C LEU A 183 -3.27 -1.54 -11.28
N LYS A 184 -3.54 -1.69 -12.58
CA LYS A 184 -4.39 -2.78 -13.09
C LYS A 184 -3.78 -4.17 -12.90
N ASP A 185 -2.48 -4.32 -13.10
CA ASP A 185 -1.82 -5.62 -12.94
C ASP A 185 -1.84 -6.11 -11.48
N GLY A 186 -1.56 -5.21 -10.52
CA GLY A 186 -1.69 -5.51 -9.09
C GLY A 186 -3.12 -5.78 -8.65
N CYS A 187 -4.08 -5.05 -9.23
CA CYS A 187 -5.51 -5.28 -9.04
C CYS A 187 -5.94 -6.66 -9.56
N HIS A 188 -5.49 -7.04 -10.77
CA HIS A 188 -5.76 -8.34 -11.36
C HIS A 188 -5.08 -9.49 -10.59
N TRP A 189 -3.85 -9.31 -10.10
CA TRP A 189 -3.13 -10.30 -9.28
C TRP A 189 -3.96 -10.81 -8.10
N ARG A 190 -4.73 -9.92 -7.45
CA ARG A 190 -5.65 -10.26 -6.35
C ARG A 190 -6.62 -11.39 -6.74
N PHE A 191 -7.13 -11.38 -7.97
CA PHE A 191 -8.07 -12.38 -8.47
C PHE A 191 -7.35 -13.55 -9.17
N ASP A 192 -6.24 -13.30 -9.83
CA ASP A 192 -5.57 -14.26 -10.72
C ASP A 192 -4.61 -15.20 -9.99
N TRP A 193 -3.65 -14.66 -9.24
CA TRP A 193 -2.70 -15.49 -8.46
C TRP A 193 -3.25 -15.75 -7.06
N PHE A 194 -3.71 -14.69 -6.39
CA PHE A 194 -4.22 -14.72 -5.02
C PHE A 194 -5.69 -15.23 -4.92
N LYS A 195 -6.31 -15.59 -6.05
CA LYS A 195 -7.62 -16.27 -6.15
C LYS A 195 -8.79 -15.56 -5.44
N ASN A 196 -8.67 -14.25 -5.20
CA ASN A 196 -9.56 -13.43 -4.38
C ASN A 196 -9.85 -14.05 -3.01
N THR A 197 -8.82 -14.68 -2.40
CA THR A 197 -8.92 -15.21 -1.04
C THR A 197 -9.20 -14.08 -0.05
N ASP A 198 -10.11 -14.33 0.90
CA ASP A 198 -10.44 -13.37 1.94
C ASP A 198 -9.56 -13.64 3.17
N ASN A 199 -8.68 -12.70 3.49
CA ASN A 199 -7.86 -12.63 4.71
C ASN A 199 -7.23 -13.98 5.16
N PRO A 200 -6.45 -14.67 4.30
CA PRO A 200 -5.84 -15.95 4.64
C PRO A 200 -4.82 -15.82 5.78
N ASP A 201 -4.82 -16.82 6.64
CA ASP A 201 -3.78 -17.04 7.65
C ASP A 201 -2.49 -17.53 6.97
N PHE A 202 -1.35 -17.33 7.63
CA PHE A 202 -0.05 -17.81 7.16
C PHE A 202 0.88 -18.17 8.31
N THR A 203 1.95 -18.90 7.99
CA THR A 203 3.20 -18.87 8.77
C THR A 203 4.23 -18.01 8.05
N PHE A 204 5.14 -17.36 8.78
CA PHE A 204 6.18 -16.51 8.21
C PHE A 204 7.56 -16.71 8.85
N GLU A 205 8.60 -16.40 8.08
CA GLU A 205 10.00 -16.32 8.52
C GLU A 205 10.66 -15.08 7.90
N GLN A 206 11.44 -14.33 8.68
CA GLN A 206 12.23 -13.19 8.21
C GLN A 206 13.43 -13.67 7.38
N VAL A 207 13.58 -13.11 6.17
CA VAL A 207 14.56 -13.53 5.17
C VAL A 207 15.33 -12.33 4.61
N GLN A 208 16.50 -12.57 4.02
CA GLN A 208 17.15 -11.61 3.14
C GLN A 208 16.19 -11.18 2.03
N CYS A 209 16.10 -9.87 1.81
CA CYS A 209 15.22 -9.31 0.79
C CYS A 209 15.66 -9.71 -0.63
N PRO A 210 14.77 -10.34 -1.43
CA PRO A 210 15.00 -10.53 -2.85
C PRO A 210 15.33 -9.20 -3.54
N LYS A 211 16.36 -9.19 -4.39
CA LYS A 211 16.79 -7.99 -5.12
C LYS A 211 15.64 -7.29 -5.86
N ALA A 212 14.66 -8.04 -6.38
CA ALA A 212 13.50 -7.49 -7.06
C ALA A 212 12.58 -6.61 -6.17
N LEU A 213 12.57 -6.79 -4.85
CA LEU A 213 11.86 -5.90 -3.91
C LEU A 213 12.73 -4.68 -3.54
N LEU A 214 14.01 -4.91 -3.25
CA LEU A 214 14.98 -3.84 -2.96
C LEU A 214 15.14 -2.84 -4.11
N ASP A 215 15.12 -3.34 -5.35
CA ASP A 215 15.22 -2.55 -6.56
C ASP A 215 13.99 -1.67 -6.80
N ILE A 216 12.83 -2.04 -6.24
CA ILE A 216 11.57 -1.26 -6.33
C ILE A 216 11.50 -0.22 -5.21
N SER A 217 11.78 -0.61 -3.96
CA SER A 217 11.64 0.28 -2.80
C SER A 217 12.85 1.18 -2.53
N GLY A 218 14.01 0.87 -3.12
CA GLY A 218 15.29 1.51 -2.84
C GLY A 218 15.84 1.25 -1.42
N CYS A 219 15.06 0.59 -0.56
CA CYS A 219 15.28 0.50 0.88
C CYS A 219 15.75 -0.91 1.25
N LYS A 220 16.97 -0.98 1.76
CA LYS A 220 17.63 -2.17 2.27
C LYS A 220 18.09 -1.91 3.70
N ARG A 221 17.81 -2.85 4.62
CA ARG A 221 18.32 -2.81 5.99
C ARG A 221 19.80 -3.13 6.08
N ASP A 222 20.47 -2.51 7.04
CA ASP A 222 21.89 -2.77 7.33
C ASP A 222 22.11 -4.20 7.89
N ASP A 223 21.11 -4.77 8.56
CA ASP A 223 21.13 -6.11 9.13
C ASP A 223 20.63 -7.23 8.17
N ASP A 224 20.17 -6.89 6.97
CA ASP A 224 19.54 -7.81 6.00
C ASP A 224 20.33 -9.13 5.80
N SER A 225 21.65 -9.04 5.62
CA SER A 225 22.53 -10.20 5.41
C SER A 225 22.67 -11.13 6.62
N SER A 226 22.11 -10.78 7.78
CA SER A 226 22.08 -11.61 9.00
C SER A 226 20.98 -12.67 8.94
N PHE A 227 19.96 -12.47 8.11
CA PHE A 227 18.82 -13.38 7.93
C PHE A 227 19.12 -14.44 6.86
N PRO A 228 18.40 -15.58 6.83
CA PRO A 228 18.57 -16.57 5.78
C PRO A 228 18.08 -16.06 4.41
N ALA A 229 18.78 -16.42 3.34
CA ALA A 229 18.24 -16.30 1.99
C ALA A 229 17.12 -17.32 1.77
N PHE A 230 16.03 -16.92 1.12
CA PHE A 230 14.93 -17.80 0.74
C PHE A 230 15.39 -18.93 -0.21
N LYS A 231 14.86 -20.14 -0.03
CA LYS A 231 15.35 -21.37 -0.69
C LYS A 231 14.34 -22.06 -1.61
N GLY A 232 13.14 -21.49 -1.80
CA GLY A 232 12.16 -22.01 -2.75
C GLY A 232 12.49 -21.65 -4.20
N ASP A 233 11.73 -22.19 -5.16
CA ASP A 233 11.95 -21.87 -6.57
C ASP A 233 11.57 -20.43 -6.91
N THR A 234 12.57 -19.65 -7.30
CA THR A 234 12.46 -18.25 -7.72
C THR A 234 12.49 -18.09 -9.24
N SER A 235 12.51 -19.20 -9.99
CA SER A 235 12.38 -19.21 -11.44
C SER A 235 11.02 -18.64 -11.86
N ALA A 236 11.01 -17.78 -12.88
CA ALA A 236 9.76 -17.34 -13.47
C ALA A 236 9.05 -18.48 -14.21
N SER A 237 7.71 -18.57 -14.11
CA SER A 237 6.93 -19.52 -14.92
C SER A 237 7.25 -19.31 -16.41
N LYS A 238 7.85 -20.32 -17.05
CA LYS A 238 8.07 -20.29 -18.51
C LYS A 238 6.72 -20.19 -19.21
N PRO A 239 6.58 -19.39 -20.28
CA PRO A 239 5.35 -19.35 -21.06
C PRO A 239 5.00 -20.76 -21.58
N GLN A 240 4.00 -21.38 -20.96
CA GLN A 240 3.56 -22.71 -21.34
C GLN A 240 2.99 -22.63 -22.77
N PRO A 241 3.48 -23.45 -23.73
CA PRO A 241 2.94 -23.45 -25.08
C PRO A 241 1.43 -23.72 -25.04
N SER A 242 0.64 -22.77 -25.54
CA SER A 242 -0.81 -22.88 -25.56
C SER A 242 -1.22 -24.05 -26.46
N SER A 243 -1.64 -25.16 -25.83
CA SER A 243 -2.12 -26.33 -26.56
C SER A 243 -3.30 -25.93 -27.46
N PRO A 244 -3.32 -26.33 -28.74
CA PRO A 244 -4.33 -25.84 -29.69
C PRO A 244 -5.76 -26.11 -29.20
N ALA A 245 -6.61 -25.08 -29.25
CA ALA A 245 -8.00 -25.18 -28.85
C ALA A 245 -8.71 -26.31 -29.61
N LYS A 246 -9.17 -27.32 -28.88
CA LYS A 246 -9.83 -28.51 -29.43
C LYS A 246 -11.15 -28.09 -30.08
N LYS A 247 -11.19 -28.05 -31.42
CA LYS A 247 -12.39 -27.69 -32.19
C LYS A 247 -13.61 -28.50 -31.73
N THR A 248 -14.58 -27.83 -31.11
CA THR A 248 -15.92 -28.36 -30.89
C THR A 248 -16.65 -28.38 -32.23
N THR A 249 -16.80 -29.58 -32.80
CA THR A 249 -17.65 -29.81 -33.97
C THR A 249 -19.11 -29.62 -33.57
N SER A 250 -19.77 -28.62 -34.15
CA SER A 250 -21.22 -28.45 -34.05
C SER A 250 -21.94 -29.61 -34.74
N VAL A 251 -22.95 -30.17 -34.07
CA VAL A 251 -23.88 -31.15 -34.65
C VAL A 251 -25.28 -30.56 -34.49
N ALA A 252 -26.05 -30.50 -35.58
CA ALA A 252 -27.35 -29.84 -35.62
C ALA A 252 -28.48 -30.83 -35.91
N ALA A 253 -29.41 -30.97 -34.96
CA ALA A 253 -30.72 -31.63 -35.06
C ALA A 253 -31.54 -31.30 -33.80
N ALA A 254 -32.86 -31.23 -33.78
CA ALA A 254 -33.87 -30.97 -34.83
C ALA A 254 -35.13 -30.40 -34.13
N ALA A 255 -36.10 -29.86 -34.86
CA ALA A 255 -37.17 -29.05 -34.26
C ALA A 255 -38.46 -29.80 -33.89
N GLN A 256 -38.86 -29.68 -32.60
CA GLN A 256 -40.25 -29.55 -32.12
C GLN A 256 -41.22 -30.77 -32.31
N PRO A 257 -42.46 -30.81 -31.72
CA PRO A 257 -43.34 -29.72 -31.27
C PRO A 257 -43.75 -29.70 -29.78
N GLN A 258 -44.43 -28.61 -29.40
CA GLN A 258 -44.95 -28.31 -28.05
C GLN A 258 -46.25 -29.07 -27.74
N LYS A 259 -46.60 -29.14 -26.44
CA LYS A 259 -47.99 -29.00 -26.00
C LYS A 259 -48.10 -28.05 -24.82
N THR A 260 -49.19 -27.31 -24.75
CA THR A 260 -49.41 -26.13 -23.89
C THR A 260 -49.90 -26.48 -22.49
N LYS A 261 -49.67 -25.56 -21.54
CA LYS A 261 -50.73 -25.00 -20.69
C LYS A 261 -50.33 -23.67 -20.07
N ASP A 262 -51.31 -22.79 -19.94
CA ASP A 262 -51.18 -21.36 -19.68
C ASP A 262 -51.37 -21.03 -18.18
N SER A 263 -50.79 -19.92 -17.70
CA SER A 263 -51.44 -18.91 -16.83
C SER A 263 -50.48 -17.79 -16.39
N VAL A 264 -50.93 -16.54 -16.49
CA VAL A 264 -50.23 -15.26 -16.19
C VAL A 264 -51.32 -14.19 -15.99
N PRO A 265 -51.18 -13.08 -15.21
CA PRO A 265 -50.34 -12.77 -14.02
C PRO A 265 -51.22 -12.33 -12.80
N ALA A 266 -50.59 -11.89 -11.69
CA ALA A 266 -51.12 -10.79 -10.85
C ALA A 266 -50.03 -10.18 -9.93
N VAL A 267 -50.18 -8.90 -9.57
CA VAL A 267 -49.38 -8.16 -8.56
C VAL A 267 -50.31 -7.19 -7.83
N GLN A 268 -50.31 -7.15 -6.48
CA GLN A 268 -50.64 -5.96 -5.66
C GLN A 268 -50.45 -6.16 -4.13
N GLU A 269 -50.20 -5.02 -3.46
CA GLU A 269 -50.11 -4.74 -2.00
C GLU A 269 -51.42 -4.07 -1.49
N PRO A 270 -51.55 -3.51 -0.25
CA PRO A 270 -51.14 -3.94 1.12
C PRO A 270 -52.25 -3.75 2.22
N SER A 271 -52.06 -4.25 3.47
CA SER A 271 -52.81 -3.91 4.74
C SER A 271 -52.26 -4.67 5.98
N THR A 272 -52.44 -4.35 7.29
CA THR A 272 -52.72 -3.11 8.09
C THR A 272 -52.46 -3.33 9.62
N LYS A 273 -51.99 -2.28 10.32
CA LYS A 273 -52.35 -1.67 11.66
C LYS A 273 -53.27 -2.41 12.68
N ASP A 274 -53.25 -2.18 14.03
CA ASP A 274 -52.68 -1.12 14.93
C ASP A 274 -52.57 -1.55 16.45
N ALA A 275 -51.96 -0.72 17.34
CA ALA A 275 -52.09 -0.62 18.85
C ALA A 275 -51.57 -1.77 19.80
N GLU A 276 -51.20 -1.62 21.11
CA GLU A 276 -50.68 -0.51 21.99
C GLU A 276 -49.81 -1.07 23.19
N LYS A 277 -49.88 -0.56 24.45
CA LYS A 277 -48.77 -0.46 25.47
C LYS A 277 -49.35 -0.29 26.94
N PRO A 278 -48.71 -0.56 28.13
CA PRO A 278 -47.31 -0.37 28.63
C PRO A 278 -46.70 -1.45 29.63
N GLU A 279 -45.64 -1.05 30.36
CA GLU A 279 -44.77 -1.73 31.38
C GLU A 279 -45.24 -1.58 32.87
N PRO A 280 -44.69 -2.34 33.86
CA PRO A 280 -44.09 -1.70 35.07
C PRO A 280 -42.78 -2.36 35.62
N THR A 281 -42.14 -1.74 36.64
CA THR A 281 -40.70 -1.90 37.01
C THR A 281 -40.37 -2.35 38.46
N LYS A 282 -39.10 -2.81 38.65
CA LYS A 282 -38.29 -2.84 39.91
C LYS A 282 -38.70 -3.85 41.03
N PRO A 283 -37.90 -4.08 42.10
CA PRO A 283 -36.62 -3.45 42.52
C PRO A 283 -35.41 -4.41 42.67
N ALA A 284 -34.26 -3.86 43.12
CA ALA A 284 -33.04 -4.57 43.52
C ALA A 284 -32.51 -4.01 44.86
N GLU A 285 -31.71 -4.79 45.60
CA GLU A 285 -31.30 -4.51 46.99
C GLU A 285 -29.77 -4.65 47.22
N LYS A 286 -29.26 -4.21 48.38
CA LYS A 286 -27.82 -3.93 48.67
C LYS A 286 -27.46 -4.32 50.12
N PRO A 287 -26.22 -4.80 50.39
CA PRO A 287 -25.26 -4.04 51.22
C PRO A 287 -23.85 -4.00 50.55
N SER A 288 -22.99 -2.97 50.65
CA SER A 288 -22.31 -2.37 51.84
C SER A 288 -21.40 -3.34 52.60
N ALA A 289 -20.18 -2.99 53.04
CA ALA A 289 -19.26 -1.89 52.68
C ALA A 289 -17.88 -2.16 53.33
N ILE A 290 -16.76 -1.75 52.72
CA ILE A 290 -15.45 -1.60 53.38
C ILE A 290 -14.75 -0.35 52.80
N GLU A 291 -14.18 0.48 53.68
CA GLU A 291 -13.26 1.57 53.33
C GLU A 291 -11.81 1.13 53.53
N VAL A 292 -10.85 1.76 52.82
CA VAL A 292 -9.63 2.34 53.40
C VAL A 292 -8.90 3.17 52.32
N GLU A 293 -8.81 4.47 52.61
CA GLU A 293 -7.76 5.46 52.30
C GLU A 293 -7.07 5.59 50.91
N LYS A 294 -6.57 6.82 50.66
CA LYS A 294 -6.02 7.29 49.39
C LYS A 294 -4.94 8.36 49.63
N PRO A 295 -3.70 8.18 49.11
CA PRO A 295 -2.75 9.29 48.95
C PRO A 295 -3.08 10.21 47.77
N GLN A 296 -2.64 11.47 47.84
CA GLN A 296 -3.01 12.54 46.90
C GLN A 296 -2.26 12.50 45.55
N ALA A 297 -2.78 13.25 44.59
CA ALA A 297 -2.06 13.65 43.38
C ALA A 297 -1.77 15.16 43.46
N ASP A 298 -0.48 15.54 43.41
CA ASP A 298 -0.07 16.94 43.56
C ASP A 298 0.07 17.68 42.22
N LYS A 299 -0.86 18.61 41.98
CA LYS A 299 -0.62 19.86 41.25
C LYS A 299 -1.71 20.85 41.64
N PRO A 300 -1.36 22.09 42.03
CA PRO A 300 -1.39 23.14 40.99
C PRO A 300 -0.32 24.23 41.14
N ALA A 301 0.24 24.64 40.00
CA ALA A 301 0.81 25.98 39.83
C ALA A 301 0.62 26.38 38.36
N ALA A 302 -0.31 27.30 38.11
CA ALA A 302 -0.55 27.91 36.80
C ALA A 302 -0.90 29.38 37.04
N THR A 303 0.06 30.28 36.78
CA THR A 303 -0.14 31.73 36.90
C THR A 303 -0.87 32.29 35.68
N LYS A 304 -1.79 33.21 35.93
CA LYS A 304 -2.56 33.96 34.91
C LYS A 304 -2.59 35.44 35.32
N PRO A 305 -3.06 36.37 34.47
CA PRO A 305 -2.20 37.12 33.58
C PRO A 305 -2.09 38.60 33.98
N THR A 306 -0.96 39.24 33.67
CA THR A 306 -0.85 40.71 33.72
C THR A 306 -1.06 41.27 32.33
N ALA A 307 -2.08 42.11 32.15
CA ALA A 307 -2.34 42.84 30.91
C ALA A 307 -2.02 44.32 31.11
N THR A 308 -1.15 44.87 30.27
CA THR A 308 -0.90 46.31 30.17
C THR A 308 -0.92 46.72 28.70
N LYS A 309 -1.64 47.80 28.40
CA LYS A 309 -1.89 48.32 27.04
C LYS A 309 -0.87 49.42 26.68
N PRO A 310 -0.91 50.02 25.46
CA PRO A 310 0.14 49.90 24.46
C PRO A 310 1.09 51.11 24.40
N ALA A 311 2.21 50.94 23.69
CA ALA A 311 2.97 52.03 23.10
C ALA A 311 2.92 51.93 21.57
N GLN A 312 2.96 53.07 20.87
CA GLN A 312 2.94 53.14 19.40
C GLN A 312 4.37 53.05 18.80
N PRO A 313 4.50 52.69 17.51
CA PRO A 313 5.78 52.70 16.81
C PRO A 313 6.18 54.12 16.38
N ASP A 314 7.47 54.43 16.48
CA ASP A 314 8.06 55.68 15.98
C ASP A 314 8.32 55.68 14.45
N ASP A 315 8.57 56.88 13.93
CA ASP A 315 8.36 57.23 12.52
C ASP A 315 9.65 57.19 11.67
N LYS A 316 9.53 56.64 10.44
CA LYS A 316 10.12 57.13 9.16
C LYS A 316 11.66 57.33 9.02
N PRO A 317 12.22 57.53 7.79
CA PRO A 317 11.65 58.09 6.56
C PRO A 317 11.48 57.14 5.36
N LYS A 318 10.43 57.39 4.57
CA LYS A 318 10.33 56.94 3.16
C LYS A 318 10.99 57.96 2.24
N THR A 319 11.82 57.52 1.31
CA THR A 319 12.05 58.23 0.04
C THR A 319 11.06 57.70 -1.02
N THR A 320 10.67 58.53 -1.98
CA THR A 320 9.58 58.22 -2.92
C THR A 320 10.00 58.24 -4.38
N GLN A 321 9.51 57.29 -5.17
CA GLN A 321 9.10 57.53 -6.56
C GLN A 321 7.78 56.80 -6.86
N LYS A 322 6.94 57.39 -7.71
CA LYS A 322 5.61 56.87 -8.09
C LYS A 322 5.13 57.45 -9.43
N VAL A 323 5.14 56.64 -10.48
CA VAL A 323 4.40 56.87 -11.75
C VAL A 323 3.88 55.48 -12.17
N ARG A 324 2.60 55.11 -11.99
CA ARG A 324 1.38 55.58 -12.68
C ARG A 324 1.40 55.29 -14.20
N GLY A 325 1.16 54.04 -14.58
CA GLY A 325 0.96 53.62 -15.98
C GLY A 325 -0.52 53.54 -16.41
N THR A 326 -0.81 53.04 -17.62
CA THR A 326 -2.12 52.46 -18.03
C THR A 326 -2.07 51.84 -19.44
N LYS A 327 -2.87 50.77 -19.67
CA LYS A 327 -3.14 50.10 -20.98
C LYS A 327 -1.90 49.35 -21.56
N THR A 328 -2.04 48.30 -22.40
CA THR A 328 -3.21 47.72 -23.10
C THR A 328 -3.12 46.18 -23.11
N ARG A 329 -4.17 45.47 -23.54
CA ARG A 329 -4.11 44.01 -23.80
C ARG A 329 -3.15 43.70 -24.97
N GLY A 330 -2.39 42.60 -24.85
CA GLY A 330 -1.60 41.97 -25.91
C GLY A 330 -1.55 40.45 -25.67
N SER A 331 -1.51 39.65 -26.73
CA SER A 331 -1.66 38.19 -26.65
C SER A 331 -0.40 37.47 -26.18
N CYS A 332 -0.56 36.39 -25.41
CA CYS A 332 0.47 35.36 -25.33
C CYS A 332 0.70 34.76 -26.72
N PRO A 333 1.94 34.61 -27.20
CA PRO A 333 2.21 33.85 -28.42
C PRO A 333 1.96 32.36 -28.12
N ALA A 334 0.98 31.76 -28.79
CA ALA A 334 0.79 30.32 -28.78
C ALA A 334 1.91 29.66 -29.60
N ASN A 335 2.96 29.20 -28.93
CA ASN A 335 4.07 28.52 -29.60
C ASN A 335 3.68 27.07 -29.90
N THR A 336 2.95 26.87 -31.00
CA THR A 336 2.63 25.54 -31.53
C THR A 336 3.86 24.93 -32.19
N ASP A 337 4.68 24.24 -31.40
CA ASP A 337 5.68 23.31 -31.91
C ASP A 337 5.38 21.88 -31.42
N THR A 338 5.65 20.90 -32.28
CA THR A 338 4.92 19.63 -32.31
C THR A 338 5.86 18.45 -32.10
N THR A 339 6.20 18.17 -30.84
CA THR A 339 6.53 16.82 -30.36
C THR A 339 6.60 16.82 -28.84
N ALA A 340 5.77 15.98 -28.19
CA ALA A 340 6.03 15.61 -26.81
C ALA A 340 7.29 14.71 -26.81
N LYS A 341 8.45 15.26 -26.43
CA LYS A 341 9.63 14.43 -26.14
C LYS A 341 9.24 13.42 -25.08
N ALA A 342 9.38 12.13 -25.39
CA ALA A 342 9.19 11.07 -24.41
C ALA A 342 10.13 11.33 -23.22
N SER A 343 9.54 11.55 -22.05
CA SER A 343 10.27 11.70 -20.80
C SER A 343 10.97 10.39 -20.49
N VAL A 344 12.31 10.39 -20.50
CA VAL A 344 13.09 9.19 -20.25
C VAL A 344 12.93 8.74 -18.80
N VAL A 345 12.65 7.44 -18.61
CA VAL A 345 12.49 6.84 -17.29
C VAL A 345 13.85 6.84 -16.59
N PRO A 346 14.00 7.46 -15.39
CA PRO A 346 15.29 7.50 -14.72
C PRO A 346 15.75 6.11 -14.25
N VAL A 347 17.03 6.03 -13.89
CA VAL A 347 17.67 4.78 -13.44
C VAL A 347 16.95 4.23 -12.20
N TYR A 348 16.79 2.91 -12.15
CA TYR A 348 16.05 2.11 -11.18
C TYR A 348 14.52 2.22 -11.21
N TYR A 349 13.91 2.88 -12.20
CA TYR A 349 12.45 3.01 -12.28
C TYR A 349 11.81 2.16 -13.39
N GLN A 350 10.49 1.98 -13.30
CA GLN A 350 9.75 1.07 -14.17
C GLN A 350 9.62 1.64 -15.58
N CYS A 351 10.15 0.89 -16.55
CA CYS A 351 10.18 1.23 -17.97
C CYS A 351 9.40 0.23 -18.83
N GLY A 352 8.82 -0.80 -18.23
CA GLY A 352 8.05 -1.81 -18.94
C GLY A 352 7.30 -2.72 -17.97
N GLY A 353 6.50 -3.62 -18.52
CA GLY A 353 5.64 -4.50 -17.76
C GLY A 353 4.70 -5.27 -18.67
N SER A 354 3.46 -5.46 -18.23
CA SER A 354 2.42 -6.10 -19.02
C SER A 354 2.14 -5.35 -20.34
N LYS A 355 1.49 -6.05 -21.27
CA LYS A 355 0.97 -5.45 -22.50
C LYS A 355 -0.23 -4.52 -22.26
N SER A 356 -0.87 -4.61 -21.09
CA SER A 356 -1.90 -3.66 -20.61
C SER A 356 -1.25 -2.31 -20.34
N ALA A 357 -0.28 -2.30 -19.41
CA ALA A 357 0.38 -1.07 -18.98
C ALA A 357 1.37 -0.48 -20.00
N TYR A 358 1.99 -1.32 -20.83
CA TYR A 358 2.98 -0.92 -21.82
C TYR A 358 2.61 -1.43 -23.24
N PRO A 359 1.48 -0.97 -23.83
CA PRO A 359 0.96 -1.49 -25.08
C PRO A 359 1.86 -1.17 -26.29
N ASN A 360 2.65 -0.10 -26.19
CA ASN A 360 3.65 0.31 -27.18
C ASN A 360 5.05 -0.26 -26.89
N GLY A 361 5.18 -1.16 -25.91
CA GLY A 361 6.45 -1.67 -25.42
C GLY A 361 7.15 -0.74 -24.42
N ASN A 362 8.40 -1.06 -24.14
CA ASN A 362 9.16 -0.42 -23.05
C ASN A 362 9.50 1.05 -23.35
N LEU A 363 9.34 1.90 -22.33
CA LEU A 363 9.74 3.30 -22.33
C LEU A 363 11.28 3.45 -22.38
N PRO A 364 11.80 4.52 -23.01
CA PRO A 364 13.24 4.77 -23.07
C PRO A 364 13.79 5.14 -21.70
N CYS A 365 14.87 4.48 -21.28
CA CYS A 365 15.58 4.78 -20.04
C CYS A 365 16.50 5.99 -20.17
N ALA A 366 16.85 6.60 -19.03
CA ALA A 366 17.84 7.67 -18.95
C ALA A 366 19.24 7.18 -19.38
N SER A 367 20.04 8.12 -19.91
CA SER A 367 21.38 7.84 -20.44
C SER A 367 22.25 7.10 -19.43
N GLY A 368 22.92 6.02 -19.87
CA GLY A 368 23.69 5.12 -19.00
C GLY A 368 22.88 3.95 -18.40
N SER A 369 21.60 3.79 -18.75
CA SER A 369 20.77 2.66 -18.32
C SER A 369 19.92 2.08 -19.47
N LYS A 370 19.49 0.82 -19.29
CA LYS A 370 18.72 0.03 -20.26
C LYS A 370 17.49 -0.60 -19.59
N CYS A 371 16.40 -0.75 -20.33
CA CYS A 371 15.19 -1.38 -19.77
C CYS A 371 15.31 -2.90 -19.75
N VAL A 372 15.52 -3.48 -18.57
CA VAL A 372 15.67 -4.93 -18.33
C VAL A 372 14.35 -5.50 -17.86
N LYS A 373 13.84 -6.54 -18.55
CA LYS A 373 12.67 -7.31 -18.08
C LYS A 373 13.06 -8.12 -16.83
N GLN A 374 12.46 -7.79 -15.68
CA GLN A 374 12.65 -8.55 -14.43
C GLN A 374 11.64 -9.71 -14.38
N ASN A 375 10.39 -9.48 -14.78
CA ASN A 375 9.33 -10.49 -14.94
C ASN A 375 8.29 -10.01 -15.99
N GLU A 376 7.18 -10.73 -16.18
CA GLU A 376 6.11 -10.37 -17.15
C GLU A 376 5.48 -8.98 -16.90
N TYR A 377 5.37 -8.59 -15.63
CA TYR A 377 4.63 -7.42 -15.16
C TYR A 377 5.53 -6.22 -14.85
N TYR A 378 6.84 -6.44 -14.69
CA TYR A 378 7.81 -5.41 -14.31
C TYR A 378 9.10 -5.49 -15.12
N SER A 379 9.46 -4.38 -15.78
CA SER A 379 10.78 -4.12 -16.39
C SER A 379 11.34 -2.80 -15.89
N GLN A 380 12.64 -2.75 -15.62
CA GLN A 380 13.29 -1.65 -14.90
C GLN A 380 14.49 -1.07 -15.65
N CYS A 381 14.73 0.24 -15.53
CA CYS A 381 15.95 0.86 -16.01
C CYS A 381 17.14 0.48 -15.14
N VAL A 382 17.93 -0.51 -15.55
CA VAL A 382 19.14 -0.94 -14.85
C VAL A 382 20.35 -0.24 -15.48
N PRO A 383 21.37 0.20 -14.71
CA PRO A 383 22.64 0.67 -15.27
C PRO A 383 23.22 -0.28 -16.32
N ASN A 384 23.92 0.28 -17.31
CA ASN A 384 24.45 -0.47 -18.45
C ASN A 384 25.54 -1.48 -18.10
#